data_AF-A0A419FIL7-F1
#
_entry.id   AF-A0A419FIL7-F1
#
_cell.length_a   1.000
_cell.length_b   1.000
_cell.length_c   1.000
_cell.angle_alpha   90.00
_cell.angle_beta   90.00
_cell.angle_gamma   90.00
#
_symmetry.space_group_name_H-M   'P 1'
#
loop_
_entity.id
_entity.type
_entity.pdbx_description
1 polymer ?
#
loop_
_entity_poly.entity_id
_entity_poly.type
_entity_poly.pdbx_seq_one_letter_code
_entity_poly.pdbx_strand_id
1 'polypeptide(L)'
;MVEDANRTNFLVFPPLDPREILQIRYREENLHQITMLRDPGGGRPPVVLFAVEIRPAAGAPGNEAREVRHVDRESGLDEALALELLDALTTNVNAPAGGIGIRGAFDFVTEDGWDTVYTGVMNETARPQIPILTARIETDWYPQNTEFRYAMQPGDTLVVSGGAPIGQVLFLPRETVTLAPASEADIQAFVTRQEEYWTERATKERTTPYGALISHHYRDGQRRRRAKDNA
;
A
#
# COMPACT_ATOMS: atom_id res chain seq x y z
N MET A 1 23.42 -1.58 -2.07
CA MET A 1 22.34 -1.47 -1.06
C MET A 1 20.92 -1.31 -1.62
N VAL A 2 20.68 -1.44 -2.93
CA VAL A 2 19.32 -1.70 -3.48
C VAL A 2 19.20 -3.17 -3.93
N GLU A 3 20.32 -3.84 -4.17
CA GLU A 3 20.37 -5.23 -4.66
C GLU A 3 20.19 -6.29 -3.57
N ASP A 4 20.44 -6.00 -2.28
CA ASP A 4 20.22 -6.96 -1.19
C ASP A 4 18.76 -7.04 -0.73
N ALA A 5 17.96 -5.98 -0.95
CA ALA A 5 16.54 -5.99 -0.62
C ALA A 5 15.77 -7.04 -1.42
N ASN A 6 16.23 -7.43 -2.62
CA ASN A 6 15.54 -8.41 -3.46
C ASN A 6 15.64 -9.86 -2.95
N ARG A 7 16.51 -10.19 -1.98
CA ARG A 7 16.71 -11.61 -1.58
C ARG A 7 15.71 -12.10 -0.54
N THR A 8 15.02 -11.23 0.18
CA THR A 8 14.07 -11.58 1.25
C THR A 8 12.64 -11.14 0.99
N ASN A 9 12.37 -10.51 -0.16
CA ASN A 9 11.06 -9.93 -0.42
C ASN A 9 10.11 -10.89 -1.13
N PHE A 10 8.89 -10.98 -0.61
CA PHE A 10 7.82 -11.76 -1.20
C PHE A 10 6.76 -10.84 -1.79
N LEU A 11 6.34 -11.13 -3.02
CA LEU A 11 5.17 -10.48 -3.61
C LEU A 11 3.90 -11.09 -3.01
N VAL A 12 2.95 -10.23 -2.66
CA VAL A 12 1.65 -10.63 -2.11
C VAL A 12 0.60 -10.44 -3.18
N PHE A 13 -0.14 -11.52 -3.44
CA PHE A 13 -1.21 -11.58 -4.42
C PHE A 13 -2.56 -11.55 -3.72
N PRO A 14 -3.60 -11.01 -4.37
CA PRO A 14 -4.97 -11.12 -3.88
C PRO A 14 -5.43 -12.59 -3.96
N PRO A 15 -6.39 -13.03 -3.13
CA PRO A 15 -6.94 -14.38 -3.19
C PRO A 15 -7.95 -14.52 -4.34
N LEU A 16 -7.47 -14.30 -5.57
CA LEU A 16 -8.21 -14.36 -6.83
C LEU A 16 -7.56 -15.40 -7.74
N ASP A 17 -8.36 -16.10 -8.55
CA ASP A 17 -7.83 -16.90 -9.66
C ASP A 17 -7.06 -15.99 -10.65
N PRO A 18 -6.04 -16.48 -11.37
CA PRO A 18 -5.28 -15.66 -12.32
C PRO A 18 -6.12 -14.93 -13.37
N ARG A 19 -7.34 -15.39 -13.66
CA ARG A 19 -8.28 -14.74 -14.60
C ARG A 19 -9.36 -13.91 -13.94
N GLU A 20 -9.38 -13.83 -12.62
CA GLU A 20 -10.31 -13.01 -11.87
C GLU A 20 -9.75 -11.61 -11.64
N ILE A 21 -10.65 -10.64 -11.71
CA ILE A 21 -10.36 -9.22 -11.57
C ILE A 21 -11.40 -8.61 -10.64
N LEU A 22 -10.92 -7.97 -9.57
CA LEU A 22 -11.73 -7.12 -8.71
C LEU A 22 -11.50 -5.66 -9.11
N GLN A 23 -12.54 -5.01 -9.60
CA GLN A 23 -12.53 -3.59 -9.90
C GLN A 23 -13.29 -2.83 -8.80
N ILE A 24 -12.67 -1.77 -8.29
CA ILE A 24 -13.24 -0.94 -7.23
C ILE A 24 -13.24 0.49 -7.74
N ARG A 25 -14.42 1.10 -7.81
CA ARG A 25 -14.58 2.50 -8.17
C ARG A 25 -15.08 3.27 -6.97
N TYR A 26 -14.39 4.34 -6.63
CA TYR A 26 -14.83 5.26 -5.60
C TYR A 26 -15.62 6.40 -6.23
N ARG A 27 -16.83 6.64 -5.74
CA ARG A 27 -17.75 7.67 -6.21
C ARG A 27 -17.97 8.72 -5.11
N GLU A 28 -18.73 9.76 -5.42
CA GLU A 28 -19.18 10.75 -4.44
C GLU A 28 -19.98 10.10 -3.30
N GLU A 29 -20.16 10.83 -2.20
CA GLU A 29 -20.95 10.38 -1.03
C GLU A 29 -20.46 9.07 -0.38
N ASN A 30 -19.15 8.83 -0.42
CA ASN A 30 -18.51 7.65 0.16
C ASN A 30 -19.01 6.31 -0.45
N LEU A 31 -19.41 6.31 -1.71
CA LEU A 31 -19.94 5.12 -2.39
C LEU A 31 -18.82 4.35 -3.12
N HIS A 32 -18.62 3.10 -2.73
CA HIS A 32 -17.74 2.17 -3.43
C HIS A 32 -18.57 1.27 -4.33
N GLN A 33 -18.28 1.26 -5.62
CA GLN A 33 -18.82 0.27 -6.54
C GLN A 33 -17.76 -0.80 -6.77
N ILE A 34 -18.05 -2.02 -6.35
CA ILE A 34 -17.16 -3.16 -6.46
C ILE A 34 -17.73 -4.13 -7.49
N THR A 35 -16.92 -4.46 -8.49
CA THR A 35 -17.31 -5.31 -9.60
C THR A 35 -16.30 -6.44 -9.70
N MET A 36 -16.77 -7.68 -9.57
CA MET A 36 -15.98 -8.87 -9.83
C MET A 36 -16.15 -9.28 -11.29
N LEU A 37 -15.03 -9.46 -11.98
CA LEU A 37 -14.96 -9.80 -13.40
C LEU A 37 -14.14 -11.07 -13.58
N ARG A 38 -14.43 -11.81 -14.64
CA ARG A 38 -13.63 -12.95 -15.08
C ARG A 38 -13.21 -12.78 -16.53
N ASP A 39 -11.92 -12.89 -16.80
CA ASP A 39 -11.39 -13.00 -18.15
C ASP A 39 -11.67 -14.42 -18.69
N PRO A 40 -12.55 -14.58 -19.68
CA PRO A 40 -12.79 -15.89 -20.31
C PRO A 40 -11.58 -16.39 -21.13
N GLY A 41 -10.61 -15.53 -21.43
CA GLY A 41 -9.49 -15.80 -22.32
C GLY A 41 -9.85 -15.69 -23.81
N GLY A 42 -8.84 -15.85 -24.67
CA GLY A 42 -9.03 -15.86 -26.12
C GLY A 42 -9.42 -14.50 -26.72
N GLY A 43 -9.06 -13.39 -26.07
CA GLY A 43 -9.32 -12.03 -26.54
C GLY A 43 -10.78 -11.58 -26.43
N ARG A 44 -11.62 -12.35 -25.73
CA ARG A 44 -13.01 -11.99 -25.44
C ARG A 44 -13.07 -10.94 -24.30
N PRO A 45 -14.11 -10.09 -24.25
CA PRO A 45 -14.27 -9.14 -23.16
C PRO A 45 -14.52 -9.87 -21.82
N PRO A 46 -14.05 -9.30 -20.69
CA PRO A 46 -14.35 -9.85 -19.37
C PRO A 46 -15.85 -9.92 -19.10
N VAL A 47 -16.27 -10.98 -18.42
CA VAL A 47 -17.65 -11.18 -17.97
C VAL A 47 -17.78 -10.63 -16.56
N VAL A 48 -18.83 -9.86 -16.28
CA VAL A 48 -19.15 -9.41 -14.92
C VAL A 48 -19.78 -10.58 -14.18
N LEU A 49 -19.17 -11.03 -13.07
CA LEU A 49 -19.74 -12.07 -12.22
C LEU A 49 -20.75 -11.47 -11.23
N PHE A 50 -20.38 -10.36 -10.60
CA PHE A 50 -21.29 -9.59 -9.76
C PHE A 50 -20.85 -8.13 -9.65
N ALA A 51 -21.78 -7.27 -9.25
CA ALA A 51 -21.51 -5.88 -8.87
C ALA A 51 -22.26 -5.52 -7.58
N VAL A 52 -21.54 -4.97 -6.62
CA VAL A 52 -22.07 -4.54 -5.31
C VAL A 52 -21.70 -3.08 -5.07
N GLU A 53 -22.66 -2.31 -4.59
CA GLU A 53 -22.43 -0.97 -4.07
C GLU A 53 -22.36 -1.02 -2.55
N ILE A 54 -21.28 -0.47 -1.99
CA ILE A 54 -21.07 -0.35 -0.55
C ILE A 54 -20.99 1.13 -0.18
N ARG A 55 -21.80 1.53 0.80
CA ARG A 55 -21.59 2.77 1.54
C ARG A 55 -21.09 2.41 2.93
N PRO A 56 -19.76 2.53 3.18
CA PRO A 56 -19.19 2.34 4.50
C PRO A 56 -19.85 3.26 5.52
N ALA A 57 -19.93 2.78 6.76
CA ALA A 57 -20.31 3.61 7.88
C ALA A 57 -19.28 4.76 8.07
N ALA A 58 -19.70 6.00 7.89
CA ALA A 58 -18.87 7.16 8.19
C ALA A 58 -18.90 7.46 9.70
N GLY A 59 -18.02 6.80 10.48
CA GLY A 59 -17.98 6.93 11.94
C GLY A 59 -19.08 6.13 12.69
N ALA A 60 -18.99 6.08 14.03
CA ALA A 60 -19.89 5.28 14.89
C ALA A 60 -21.35 5.79 14.88
N PRO A 61 -22.39 4.97 15.15
CA PRO A 61 -22.63 3.58 14.78
C PRO A 61 -23.50 3.57 13.50
N GLY A 62 -22.96 4.03 12.37
CA GLY A 62 -23.65 3.88 11.09
C GLY A 62 -23.68 2.41 10.68
N ASN A 63 -24.80 1.93 10.12
CA ASN A 63 -24.80 0.63 9.47
C ASN A 63 -24.19 0.77 8.08
N GLU A 64 -23.26 -0.12 7.72
CA GLU A 64 -22.82 -0.26 6.34
C GLU A 64 -24.01 -0.66 5.46
N ALA A 65 -24.23 0.08 4.38
CA ALA A 65 -25.25 -0.26 3.41
C ALA A 65 -24.61 -0.99 2.23
N ARG A 66 -25.10 -2.18 1.90
CA ARG A 66 -24.68 -2.97 0.75
C ARG A 66 -25.86 -3.23 -0.16
N GLU A 67 -25.69 -2.98 -1.44
CA GLU A 67 -26.72 -3.23 -2.45
C GLU A 67 -26.11 -4.00 -3.62
N VAL A 68 -26.61 -5.21 -3.86
CA VAL A 68 -26.21 -6.01 -5.01
C VAL A 68 -26.91 -5.46 -6.25
N ARG A 69 -26.13 -4.94 -7.19
CA ARG A 69 -26.64 -4.34 -8.44
C ARG A 69 -26.76 -5.37 -9.56
N HIS A 70 -25.93 -6.41 -9.52
CA HIS A 70 -25.87 -7.43 -10.55
C HIS A 70 -25.27 -8.73 -10.01
N VAL A 71 -25.79 -9.86 -10.46
CA VAL A 71 -25.18 -11.19 -10.36
C VAL A 71 -25.43 -11.90 -11.68
N ASP A 72 -24.38 -12.48 -12.26
CA ASP A 72 -24.49 -13.30 -13.45
C ASP A 72 -25.14 -14.64 -13.11
N ARG A 73 -26.32 -14.90 -13.66
CA ARG A 73 -27.09 -16.12 -13.40
C ARG A 73 -26.42 -17.37 -13.97
N GLU A 74 -25.57 -17.23 -14.98
CA GLU A 74 -24.87 -18.36 -15.59
C GLU A 74 -23.62 -18.75 -14.79
N SER A 75 -23.13 -17.87 -13.92
CA SER A 75 -21.96 -18.12 -13.07
C SER A 75 -22.22 -19.12 -11.93
N GLY A 76 -23.49 -19.39 -11.61
CA GLY A 76 -23.87 -20.18 -10.44
C GLY A 76 -23.80 -19.41 -9.12
N LEU A 77 -23.49 -18.12 -9.15
CA LEU A 77 -23.53 -17.24 -7.98
C LEU A 77 -24.95 -16.75 -7.71
N ASP A 78 -25.26 -16.55 -6.43
CA ASP A 78 -26.41 -15.78 -5.98
C ASP A 78 -25.94 -14.51 -5.22
N GLU A 79 -26.88 -13.69 -4.78
CA GLU A 79 -26.57 -12.44 -4.07
C GLU A 79 -25.84 -12.70 -2.73
N ALA A 80 -26.19 -13.77 -2.03
CA ALA A 80 -25.58 -14.11 -0.75
C ALA A 80 -24.11 -14.51 -0.93
N LEU A 81 -23.82 -15.36 -1.91
CA LEU A 81 -22.47 -15.79 -2.23
C LEU A 81 -21.63 -14.64 -2.81
N ALA A 82 -22.23 -13.72 -3.57
CA ALA A 82 -21.53 -12.51 -4.03
C ALA A 82 -21.07 -11.62 -2.86
N LEU A 83 -21.90 -11.47 -1.84
CA LEU A 83 -21.54 -10.73 -0.63
C LEU A 83 -20.49 -11.47 0.21
N GLU A 84 -20.58 -12.79 0.31
CA GLU A 84 -19.57 -13.62 1.01
C GLU A 84 -18.20 -13.52 0.33
N LEU A 85 -18.14 -13.60 -1.00
CA LEU A 85 -16.91 -13.42 -1.77
C LEU A 85 -16.33 -12.02 -1.59
N LEU A 86 -17.19 -11.00 -1.56
CA LEU A 86 -16.77 -9.63 -1.29
C LEU A 86 -16.14 -9.49 0.11
N ASP A 87 -16.73 -10.10 1.15
CA ASP A 87 -16.17 -10.13 2.50
C ASP A 87 -14.86 -10.94 2.60
N ALA A 88 -14.69 -11.95 1.73
CA ALA A 88 -13.45 -12.69 1.63
C ALA A 88 -12.32 -11.89 0.97
N LEU A 89 -12.66 -10.94 0.09
CA LEU A 89 -11.70 -10.13 -0.68
C LEU A 89 -11.38 -8.79 -0.04
N THR A 90 -12.30 -8.22 0.74
CA THR A 90 -12.21 -6.86 1.26
C THR A 90 -12.27 -6.79 2.78
N THR A 91 -11.83 -5.67 3.32
CA THR A 91 -11.87 -5.35 4.75
C THR A 91 -11.97 -3.85 4.90
N ASN A 92 -12.77 -3.42 5.87
CA ASN A 92 -13.14 -2.02 6.03
C ASN A 92 -13.03 -1.55 7.49
N VAL A 93 -12.23 -2.25 8.30
CA VAL A 93 -12.11 -1.95 9.73
C VAL A 93 -11.44 -0.60 9.93
N ASN A 94 -12.22 0.38 10.39
CA ASN A 94 -11.79 1.75 10.69
C ASN A 94 -11.16 2.49 9.50
N ALA A 95 -11.58 2.20 8.26
CA ALA A 95 -11.12 2.97 7.11
C ALA A 95 -11.82 4.34 7.08
N PRO A 96 -11.10 5.46 6.82
CA PRO A 96 -11.73 6.75 6.58
C PRO A 96 -12.53 6.72 5.26
N ALA A 97 -13.34 7.74 4.99
CA ALA A 97 -14.02 7.86 3.70
C ALA A 97 -13.02 7.80 2.53
N GLY A 98 -13.36 7.02 1.50
CA GLY A 98 -12.46 6.69 0.38
C GLY A 98 -11.35 5.69 0.71
N GLY A 99 -11.28 5.17 1.93
CA GLY A 99 -10.40 4.08 2.29
C GLY A 99 -11.04 2.72 1.99
N ILE A 100 -10.28 1.83 1.34
CA ILE A 100 -10.67 0.43 1.18
C ILE A 100 -9.48 -0.48 1.46
N GLY A 101 -9.72 -1.56 2.21
CA GLY A 101 -8.75 -2.61 2.45
C GLY A 101 -8.98 -3.82 1.55
N ILE A 102 -7.90 -4.33 0.97
CA ILE A 102 -7.88 -5.54 0.15
C ILE A 102 -7.09 -6.62 0.88
N ARG A 103 -7.65 -7.82 0.97
CA ARG A 103 -6.96 -8.97 1.55
C ARG A 103 -5.94 -9.54 0.55
N GLY A 104 -4.78 -9.90 1.06
CA GLY A 104 -3.73 -10.61 0.33
C GLY A 104 -3.61 -12.06 0.77
N ALA A 105 -2.40 -12.47 1.14
CA ALA A 105 -2.12 -13.77 1.73
C ALA A 105 -2.90 -14.02 3.03
N PHE A 106 -3.38 -15.25 3.16
CA PHE A 106 -4.06 -15.82 4.33
C PHE A 106 -3.05 -16.62 5.17
N ASP A 107 -3.28 -16.71 6.49
CA ASP A 107 -2.44 -17.47 7.44
C ASP A 107 -0.93 -17.14 7.39
N PHE A 108 -0.60 -15.86 7.21
CA PHE A 108 0.80 -15.44 7.22
C PHE A 108 1.33 -15.41 8.65
N VAL A 109 2.44 -16.12 8.91
CA VAL A 109 3.12 -16.19 10.20
C VAL A 109 4.57 -15.71 10.03
N THR A 110 4.96 -14.69 10.79
CA THR A 110 6.35 -14.24 10.86
C THR A 110 7.18 -15.23 11.67
N GLU A 111 8.39 -15.53 11.20
CA GLU A 111 9.33 -16.37 11.95
C GLU A 111 9.78 -15.70 13.26
N ASP A 112 10.06 -16.51 14.29
CA ASP A 112 10.53 -16.03 15.59
C ASP A 112 11.82 -15.19 15.44
N GLY A 113 11.89 -14.06 16.14
CA GLY A 113 13.00 -13.12 16.05
C GLY A 113 13.02 -12.24 14.80
N TRP A 114 11.99 -12.28 13.95
CA TRP A 114 11.87 -11.41 12.77
C TRP A 114 10.64 -10.49 12.85
N ASP A 115 10.73 -9.32 12.23
CA ASP A 115 9.61 -8.46 11.93
C ASP A 115 9.20 -8.63 10.47
N THR A 116 7.90 -8.48 10.21
CA THR A 116 7.37 -8.38 8.84
C THR A 116 6.93 -6.95 8.56
N VAL A 117 7.44 -6.39 7.48
CA VAL A 117 7.07 -5.07 6.97
C VAL A 117 6.29 -5.25 5.68
N TYR A 118 5.04 -4.81 5.70
CA TYR A 118 4.18 -4.77 4.53
C TYR A 118 4.32 -3.44 3.82
N THR A 119 4.50 -3.48 2.51
CA THR A 119 4.40 -2.32 1.63
C THR A 119 3.43 -2.69 0.51
N GLY A 120 2.47 -1.84 0.15
CA GLY A 120 1.73 -2.10 -1.09
C GLY A 120 2.64 -1.83 -2.31
N VAL A 121 2.34 -2.45 -3.45
CA VAL A 121 3.18 -2.27 -4.64
C VAL A 121 3.05 -0.82 -5.12
N MET A 122 4.16 -0.09 -5.11
CA MET A 122 4.26 1.23 -5.73
C MET A 122 4.22 1.09 -7.26
N ASN A 123 3.03 1.03 -7.86
CA ASN A 123 2.85 0.92 -9.32
C ASN A 123 2.32 2.20 -9.98
N GLU A 124 2.43 3.35 -9.30
CA GLU A 124 1.85 4.60 -9.76
C GLU A 124 2.88 5.45 -10.52
N THR A 125 2.67 5.58 -11.84
CA THR A 125 3.55 6.35 -12.75
C THR A 125 3.22 7.85 -12.77
N ALA A 126 2.01 8.23 -12.34
CA ALA A 126 1.56 9.61 -12.24
C ALA A 126 1.89 10.21 -10.85
N ARG A 127 2.20 11.50 -10.80
CA ARG A 127 2.50 12.25 -9.57
C ARG A 127 1.33 13.20 -9.25
N PRO A 128 1.00 13.42 -7.95
CA PRO A 128 1.65 12.89 -6.74
C PRO A 128 1.25 11.45 -6.42
N GLN A 129 2.17 10.68 -5.83
CA GLN A 129 1.89 9.31 -5.40
C GLN A 129 0.97 9.33 -4.19
N ILE A 130 -0.06 8.48 -4.19
CA ILE A 130 -0.85 8.23 -2.99
C ILE A 130 0.04 7.49 -1.99
N PRO A 131 0.16 7.94 -0.73
CA PRO A 131 0.94 7.23 0.27
C PRO A 131 0.32 5.85 0.50
N ILE A 132 1.00 4.80 0.05
CA ILE A 132 0.68 3.46 0.47
C ILE A 132 1.20 3.32 1.91
N LEU A 133 0.31 2.98 2.83
CA LEU A 133 0.67 2.84 4.24
C LEU A 133 1.59 1.62 4.41
N THR A 134 2.80 1.86 4.92
CA THR A 134 3.70 0.81 5.38
C THR A 134 3.34 0.44 6.81
N ALA A 135 3.03 -0.83 7.06
CA ALA A 135 2.75 -1.34 8.40
C ALA A 135 3.81 -2.38 8.81
N ARG A 136 4.38 -2.22 10.00
CA ARG A 136 5.15 -3.26 10.69
C ARG A 136 4.17 -4.08 11.52
N ILE A 137 4.14 -5.39 11.31
CA ILE A 137 3.30 -6.30 12.08
C ILE A 137 4.20 -7.36 12.70
N GLU A 138 4.11 -7.49 14.02
CA GLU A 138 4.68 -8.58 14.80
C GLU A 138 3.60 -9.66 14.93
N THR A 139 3.70 -10.74 14.15
CA THR A 139 2.69 -11.83 14.09
C THR A 139 3.18 -13.16 14.64
N ASP A 140 4.32 -13.16 15.34
CA ASP A 140 4.95 -14.35 15.92
C ASP A 140 4.08 -15.08 16.97
N TRP A 141 2.96 -14.49 17.39
CA TRP A 141 2.01 -15.09 18.31
C TRP A 141 0.63 -15.43 17.71
N TYR A 142 0.30 -15.04 16.46
CA TYR A 142 -0.98 -15.39 15.81
C TYR A 142 -0.99 -15.14 14.28
N PRO A 143 -1.54 -16.07 13.45
CA PRO A 143 -1.66 -15.87 12.00
C PRO A 143 -2.52 -14.65 11.65
N GLN A 144 -2.03 -13.80 10.75
CA GLN A 144 -2.76 -12.62 10.30
C GLN A 144 -3.14 -12.74 8.82
N ASN A 145 -4.32 -12.23 8.49
CA ASN A 145 -4.64 -11.89 7.11
C ASN A 145 -3.83 -10.65 6.73
N THR A 146 -3.12 -10.72 5.62
CA THR A 146 -2.43 -9.54 5.11
C THR A 146 -3.46 -8.60 4.47
N GLU A 147 -3.42 -7.33 4.84
CA GLU A 147 -4.35 -6.30 4.36
C GLU A 147 -3.56 -5.15 3.75
N PHE A 148 -3.98 -4.73 2.55
CA PHE A 148 -3.44 -3.57 1.85
C PHE A 148 -4.51 -2.50 1.74
N ARG A 149 -4.25 -1.33 2.34
CA ARG A 149 -5.17 -0.20 2.36
C ARG A 149 -4.85 0.78 1.27
N TYR A 150 -5.87 1.15 0.50
CA TYR A 150 -5.79 2.17 -0.53
C TYR A 150 -6.67 3.34 -0.15
N ALA A 151 -6.13 4.55 -0.29
CA ALA A 151 -6.91 5.78 -0.19
C ALA A 151 -7.29 6.21 -1.61
N MET A 152 -8.57 6.43 -1.85
CA MET A 152 -9.14 6.78 -3.15
C MET A 152 -9.79 8.16 -3.11
N GLN A 153 -9.75 8.87 -4.23
CA GLN A 153 -10.51 10.10 -4.49
C GLN A 153 -11.74 9.81 -5.36
N PRO A 154 -12.83 10.58 -5.25
CA PRO A 154 -14.00 10.37 -6.09
C PRO A 154 -13.63 10.40 -7.58
N GLY A 155 -13.99 9.35 -8.32
CA GLY A 155 -13.60 9.13 -9.70
C GLY A 155 -12.48 8.09 -9.88
N ASP A 156 -11.72 7.79 -8.83
CA ASP A 156 -10.66 6.79 -8.89
C ASP A 156 -11.22 5.39 -9.15
N THR A 157 -10.42 4.58 -9.86
CA THR A 157 -10.68 3.17 -10.08
C THR A 157 -9.43 2.37 -9.77
N LEU A 158 -9.53 1.50 -8.77
CA LEU A 158 -8.52 0.49 -8.45
C LEU A 158 -8.88 -0.82 -9.17
N VAL A 159 -7.90 -1.46 -9.78
CA VAL A 159 -8.05 -2.76 -10.45
C VAL A 159 -7.05 -3.73 -9.84
N VAL A 160 -7.57 -4.84 -9.33
CA VAL A 160 -6.80 -5.92 -8.71
C VAL A 160 -7.05 -7.19 -9.50
N SER A 161 -6.00 -7.89 -9.93
CA SER A 161 -6.13 -9.16 -10.66
C SER A 161 -5.34 -10.26 -9.97
N GLY A 162 -5.81 -11.52 -10.08
CA GLY A 162 -5.11 -12.66 -9.47
C GLY A 162 -3.70 -12.88 -10.02
N GLY A 163 -3.42 -12.40 -11.23
CA GLY A 163 -2.10 -12.45 -11.84
C GLY A 163 -1.15 -11.31 -11.45
N ALA A 164 -1.60 -10.31 -10.68
CA ALA A 164 -0.81 -9.13 -10.33
C ALA A 164 -0.66 -8.98 -8.80
N PRO A 165 0.54 -8.67 -8.30
CA PRO A 165 0.74 -8.45 -6.89
C PRO A 165 0.10 -7.14 -6.43
N ILE A 166 -0.54 -7.17 -5.25
CA ILE A 166 -1.10 -6.01 -4.57
C ILE A 166 -0.13 -5.44 -3.52
N GLY A 167 0.82 -6.26 -3.07
CA GLY A 167 1.81 -5.84 -2.10
C GLY A 167 3.15 -6.57 -2.20
N GLN A 168 4.04 -6.15 -1.31
CA GLN A 168 5.34 -6.73 -1.06
C GLN A 168 5.56 -6.80 0.44
N VAL A 169 6.22 -7.88 0.85
CA VAL A 169 6.61 -8.12 2.24
C VAL A 169 8.13 -8.14 2.31
N LEU A 170 8.67 -7.50 3.34
CA LEU A 170 10.08 -7.57 3.71
C LEU A 170 10.21 -8.16 5.11
N PHE A 171 11.17 -9.06 5.29
CA PHE A 171 11.54 -9.59 6.60
C PHE A 171 12.77 -8.85 7.13
N LEU A 172 12.67 -8.35 8.36
CA LEU A 172 13.77 -7.67 9.05
C LEU A 172 14.10 -8.41 10.34
N PRO A 173 15.36 -8.74 10.63
CA PRO A 173 15.72 -9.36 11.89
C PRO A 173 15.46 -8.37 13.02
N ARG A 174 14.90 -8.84 14.14
CA ARG A 174 14.71 -8.00 15.32
C ARG A 174 16.05 -7.72 15.96
N GLU A 175 16.40 -6.45 16.03
CA GLU A 175 17.56 -5.98 16.78
C GLU A 175 17.08 -5.30 18.06
N THR A 176 17.70 -5.67 19.19
CA THR A 176 17.43 -4.98 20.45
C THR A 176 18.04 -3.59 20.39
N VAL A 177 17.20 -2.57 20.27
CA VAL A 177 17.62 -1.16 20.32
C VAL A 177 17.53 -0.68 21.75
N THR A 178 18.66 -0.27 22.33
CA THR A 178 18.66 0.42 23.62
C THR A 178 18.56 1.92 23.38
N LEU A 179 17.44 2.53 23.77
CA LEU A 179 17.31 3.98 23.78
C LEU A 179 18.13 4.53 24.95
N ALA A 180 19.15 5.33 24.65
CA ALA A 180 19.93 6.04 25.64
C ALA A 180 19.59 7.54 25.58
N PRO A 181 19.55 8.24 26.73
CA PRO A 181 19.51 9.70 26.72
C PRO A 181 20.71 10.25 25.95
N ALA A 182 20.46 11.21 25.06
CA ALA A 182 21.54 11.93 24.40
C ALA A 182 22.32 12.73 25.45
N SER A 183 23.65 12.69 25.40
CA SER A 183 24.46 13.59 26.21
C SER A 183 24.31 15.03 25.70
N GLU A 184 24.65 16.03 26.51
CA GLU A 184 24.66 17.44 26.08
C GLU A 184 25.56 17.63 24.84
N ALA A 185 26.67 16.89 24.77
CA ALA A 185 27.56 16.90 23.61
C ALA A 185 26.89 16.33 22.36
N ASP A 186 26.10 15.25 22.48
CA ASP A 186 25.37 14.66 21.35
C ASP A 186 24.25 15.59 20.85
N ILE A 187 23.55 16.26 21.78
CA ILE A 187 22.53 17.26 21.48
C ILE A 187 23.17 18.41 20.71
N GLN A 188 24.26 18.98 21.23
CA GLN A 188 24.96 20.07 20.57
C GLN A 188 25.49 19.65 19.19
N ALA A 189 26.08 18.46 19.07
CA ALA A 189 26.54 17.93 17.80
C ALA A 189 25.39 17.66 16.81
N PHE A 190 24.21 17.30 17.28
CA PHE A 190 23.02 17.17 16.43
C PHE A 190 22.54 18.54 15.92
N VAL A 191 22.43 19.52 16.82
CA VAL A 191 22.01 20.89 16.47
C VAL A 191 22.97 21.50 15.45
N THR A 192 24.28 21.44 15.72
CA THR A 192 25.31 21.96 14.80
C THR A 192 25.24 21.27 13.44
N ARG A 193 25.10 19.93 13.38
CA ARG A 193 24.93 19.22 12.10
C ARG A 193 23.66 19.63 11.35
N GLN A 194 22.57 19.92 12.05
CA GLN A 194 21.35 20.43 11.42
C GLN A 194 21.58 21.82 10.82
N GLU A 195 22.18 22.73 11.57
CA GLU A 195 22.48 24.10 11.11
C GLU A 195 23.41 24.09 9.89
N GLU A 196 24.48 23.28 9.95
CA GLU A 196 25.41 23.07 8.82
C GLU A 196 24.66 22.52 7.60
N TYR A 197 23.82 21.49 7.79
CA TYR A 197 23.04 20.90 6.70
C TYR A 197 22.13 21.92 6.02
N TRP A 198 21.38 22.71 6.80
CA TRP A 198 20.47 23.71 6.25
C TRP A 198 21.22 24.85 5.55
N THR A 199 22.34 25.29 6.12
CA THR A 199 23.20 26.31 5.53
C THR A 199 23.81 25.83 4.21
N GLU A 200 24.38 24.63 4.19
CA GLU A 200 24.94 24.02 2.98
C GLU A 200 23.87 23.68 1.93
N ARG A 201 22.62 23.44 2.35
CA ARG A 201 21.50 23.22 1.44
C ARG A 201 21.08 24.51 0.77
N ALA A 202 20.90 25.57 1.55
CA ALA A 202 20.49 26.90 1.08
C ALA A 202 21.51 27.51 0.11
N THR A 203 22.81 27.38 0.41
CA THR A 203 23.89 27.84 -0.49
C THR A 203 23.92 27.12 -1.85
N LYS A 204 23.25 25.97 -1.97
CA LYS A 204 23.12 25.19 -3.20
C LYS A 204 21.73 25.29 -3.84
N GLU A 205 20.87 26.16 -3.32
CA GLU A 205 19.58 26.43 -3.94
C GLU A 205 19.76 27.18 -5.25
N ARG A 206 18.95 26.79 -6.24
CA ARG A 206 18.91 27.40 -7.56
C ARG A 206 17.46 27.57 -7.96
N THR A 207 17.14 28.75 -8.46
CA THR A 207 15.84 29.00 -9.07
C THR A 207 15.87 28.46 -10.50
N THR A 208 14.91 27.63 -10.83
CA THR A 208 14.69 27.16 -12.19
C THR A 208 14.15 28.29 -13.07
N PRO A 209 14.23 28.18 -14.41
CA PRO A 209 13.62 29.16 -15.32
C PRO A 209 12.10 29.37 -15.12
N TYR A 210 11.43 28.46 -14.41
CA TYR A 210 10.00 28.51 -14.10
C TYR A 210 9.70 28.96 -12.65
N GLY A 211 10.69 29.47 -11.92
CA GLY A 211 10.52 30.04 -10.58
C GLY A 211 10.59 29.04 -9.41
N ALA A 212 10.69 27.73 -9.68
CA ALA A 212 10.85 26.74 -8.61
C ALA A 212 12.27 26.74 -8.01
N LEU A 213 12.38 26.65 -6.68
CA LEU A 213 13.66 26.49 -5.97
C LEU A 213 14.01 25.00 -5.87
N ILE A 214 15.21 24.65 -6.34
CA ILE A 214 15.76 23.29 -6.22
C ILE A 214 17.13 23.33 -5.55
N SER A 215 17.46 22.34 -4.71
CA SER A 215 18.80 22.16 -4.16
C SER A 215 19.33 20.77 -4.50
N HIS A 216 20.55 20.70 -5.02
CA HIS A 216 21.23 19.43 -5.29
C HIS A 216 22.10 18.95 -4.13
N HIS A 217 22.01 19.62 -2.97
CA HIS A 217 22.85 19.34 -1.80
C HIS A 217 22.93 17.84 -1.45
N TYR A 218 21.77 17.18 -1.36
CA TYR A 218 21.69 15.75 -1.03
C TYR A 218 22.36 14.86 -2.09
N ARG A 219 22.09 15.12 -3.37
CA ARG A 219 22.67 14.38 -4.51
C ARG A 219 24.20 14.48 -4.51
N ASP A 220 24.73 15.66 -4.26
CA ASP A 220 26.18 15.89 -4.26
C ASP A 220 26.84 15.21 -3.05
N GLY A 221 26.17 15.22 -1.89
CA GLY A 221 26.61 14.47 -0.70
C GLY A 221 26.67 12.97 -0.95
N GLN A 222 25.64 12.40 -1.60
CA GLN A 222 25.62 10.99 -2.01
C GLN A 222 26.78 10.63 -2.94
N ARG A 223 27.09 11.48 -3.93
CA ARG A 223 28.23 11.27 -4.83
C ARG A 223 29.57 11.26 -4.10
N ARG A 224 29.78 12.16 -3.14
CA ARG A 224 31.02 12.20 -2.35
C ARG A 224 31.20 10.95 -1.49
N ARG A 225 30.12 10.43 -0.88
CA ARG A 225 30.19 9.20 -0.06
C ARG A 225 30.56 7.99 -0.91
N ARG A 226 29.88 7.80 -2.06
CA ARG A 226 30.22 6.72 -3.00
C ARG A 226 31.67 6.79 -3.52
N ALA A 227 32.20 7.99 -3.71
CA ALA A 227 33.60 8.15 -4.11
C ALA A 227 34.60 7.77 -3.00
N LYS A 228 34.21 7.88 -1.72
CA LYS A 228 35.02 7.43 -0.58
C LYS A 228 34.95 5.91 -0.38
N ASP A 229 33.79 5.31 -0.61
CA ASP A 229 33.61 3.86 -0.44
C ASP A 229 34.31 3.04 -1.55
N ASN A 230 34.63 3.67 -2.67
CA ASN A 230 35.32 3.06 -3.82
C ASN A 230 36.84 3.38 -3.87
N ALA A 231 37.39 4.04 -2.85
CA ALA A 231 38.79 4.42 -2.74
C ALA A 231 39.48 3.64 -1.61
#